data_AF-A0A1H7X3K9-F1
#
_entry.id   AF-A0A1H7X3K9-F1
#
_cell.length_a   1.000
_cell.length_b   1.000
_cell.length_c   1.000
_cell.angle_alpha   90.00
_cell.angle_beta   90.00
_cell.angle_gamma   90.00
#
_symmetry.space_group_name_H-M   'P 1'
#
loop_
_entity.id
_entity.type
_entity.pdbx_description
1 polymer ?
#
loop_
_entity_poly.entity_id
_entity_poly.type
_entity_poly.pdbx_seq_one_letter_code
_entity_poly.pdbx_strand_id
1 'polypeptide(L)'
;MAYPTRDDRMRTRDKGYVYFQDFIPENTHDIRVIVIGKRAFAIKRMIRENDFRASGSGKIIYGHEEINLECISTAFYLAGKLQMQSVAFDFIFTNENQPLLVEISYAFVNKGYLQCPGYWTSDIEWHEGKFSPEYFMIEDFVKSLSNRQVF
;
A
#
# COMPACT_ATOMS: atom_id res chain seq x y z
N MET A 1 12.07 -25.92 -13.02
CA MET A 1 12.74 -24.83 -13.76
C MET A 1 11.64 -23.91 -14.28
N ALA A 2 11.47 -22.72 -13.71
CA ALA A 2 10.42 -21.80 -14.14
C ALA A 2 10.87 -21.11 -15.44
N TYR A 3 10.09 -21.25 -16.51
CA TYR A 3 10.34 -20.51 -17.75
C TYR A 3 9.77 -19.09 -17.58
N PRO A 4 10.60 -18.03 -17.57
CA PRO A 4 10.11 -16.67 -17.43
C PRO A 4 9.19 -16.33 -18.59
N THR A 5 8.04 -15.74 -18.27
CA THR A 5 7.04 -15.31 -19.24
C THR A 5 7.60 -14.23 -20.16
N ARG A 6 6.90 -13.90 -21.24
CA ARG A 6 7.32 -12.82 -22.15
C ARG A 6 7.51 -11.50 -21.39
N ASP A 7 6.65 -11.22 -20.43
CA ASP A 7 6.66 -9.98 -19.65
C ASP A 7 7.83 -9.95 -18.65
N ASP A 8 8.16 -11.09 -18.04
CA ASP A 8 9.32 -11.20 -17.13
C ASP A 8 10.64 -10.91 -17.85
N ARG A 9 10.72 -11.23 -19.15
CA ARG A 9 11.91 -10.96 -19.99
C ARG A 9 12.05 -9.48 -20.38
N MET A 10 10.97 -8.71 -20.29
CA MET A 10 10.96 -7.28 -20.59
C MET A 10 11.30 -6.40 -19.37
N ARG A 11 11.37 -6.99 -18.16
CA ARG A 11 11.77 -6.26 -16.96
C ARG A 11 13.25 -5.88 -17.00
N THR A 12 13.58 -4.77 -16.35
CA THR A 12 14.97 -4.38 -16.08
C THR A 12 15.70 -5.52 -15.39
N ARG A 13 17.00 -5.69 -15.67
CA ARG A 13 17.79 -6.74 -15.03
C ARG A 13 17.97 -6.42 -13.54
N ASP A 14 17.14 -7.02 -12.69
CA ASP A 14 17.39 -7.14 -11.26
C ASP A 14 18.50 -8.20 -11.03
N LYS A 15 19.71 -7.93 -11.55
CA LYS A 15 20.85 -8.86 -11.54
C LYS A 15 22.05 -8.18 -10.90
N GLY A 16 22.75 -8.92 -10.04
CA GLY A 16 24.03 -8.49 -9.45
C GLY A 16 23.91 -7.69 -8.16
N TYR A 17 22.72 -7.62 -7.56
CA TYR A 17 22.53 -7.03 -6.23
C TYR A 17 21.51 -7.83 -5.42
N VAL A 18 21.60 -7.67 -4.10
CA VAL A 18 20.69 -8.21 -3.11
C VAL A 18 20.57 -7.17 -2.00
N TYR A 19 19.36 -7.03 -1.45
CA TYR A 19 19.10 -6.16 -0.31
C TYR A 19 18.83 -7.03 0.91
N PHE A 20 19.62 -6.83 1.97
CA PHE A 20 19.42 -7.49 3.26
C PHE A 20 18.83 -6.49 4.23
N GLN A 21 17.86 -6.94 5.02
CA GLN A 21 17.23 -6.17 6.08
C GLN A 21 17.25 -7.02 7.35
N ASP A 22 17.22 -6.36 8.51
CA ASP A 22 17.06 -7.05 9.78
C ASP A 22 15.72 -7.79 9.83
N PHE A 23 15.74 -9.02 10.33
CA PHE A 23 14.53 -9.81 10.51
C PHE A 23 13.85 -9.42 11.82
N ILE A 24 12.56 -9.08 11.75
CA ILE A 24 11.74 -8.79 12.94
C ILE A 24 11.02 -10.07 13.37
N PRO A 25 11.44 -10.73 14.46
CA PRO A 25 10.83 -11.96 14.93
C PRO A 25 9.41 -11.68 15.47
N GLU A 26 8.59 -12.74 15.54
CA GLU A 26 7.26 -12.73 16.17
C GLU A 26 6.21 -11.77 15.55
N ASN A 27 6.55 -11.08 14.46
CA ASN A 27 5.59 -10.26 13.73
C ASN A 27 4.47 -11.12 13.10
N THR A 28 3.22 -10.83 13.46
CA THR A 28 2.05 -11.65 13.10
C THR A 28 1.24 -11.13 11.92
N HIS A 29 1.55 -9.93 11.43
CA HIS A 29 0.81 -9.29 10.36
C HIS A 29 1.62 -8.18 9.70
N ASP A 30 1.16 -7.71 8.56
CA ASP A 30 1.55 -6.40 8.05
C ASP A 30 0.31 -5.52 7.86
N ILE A 31 0.55 -4.22 7.72
CA ILE A 31 -0.43 -3.27 7.22
C ILE A 31 0.05 -2.78 5.86
N ARG A 32 -0.76 -3.02 4.81
CA ARG A 32 -0.55 -2.42 3.49
C ARG A 32 -1.44 -1.20 3.34
N VAL A 33 -0.82 -0.03 3.20
CA VAL A 33 -1.50 1.24 2.93
C VAL A 33 -1.36 1.57 1.45
N ILE A 34 -2.47 1.84 0.78
CA ILE A 34 -2.50 2.37 -0.57
C ILE A 34 -2.82 3.85 -0.49
N VAL A 35 -2.01 4.67 -1.14
CA VAL A 35 -2.27 6.11 -1.33
C VAL A 35 -2.63 6.34 -2.80
N ILE A 36 -3.70 7.11 -3.04
CA ILE A 36 -4.09 7.63 -4.35
C ILE A 36 -4.45 9.11 -4.22
N GLY A 37 -3.53 9.97 -4.66
CA GLY A 37 -3.60 11.41 -4.51
C GLY A 37 -3.71 11.79 -3.03
N LYS A 38 -4.83 12.41 -2.65
CA LYS A 38 -5.12 12.83 -1.27
C LYS A 38 -5.94 11.84 -0.46
N ARG A 39 -6.07 10.59 -0.93
CA ARG A 39 -6.84 9.54 -0.24
C ARG A 39 -5.96 8.34 0.03
N ALA A 40 -6.21 7.65 1.13
CA ALA A 40 -5.53 6.42 1.48
C ALA A 40 -6.52 5.39 2.00
N PHE A 41 -6.28 4.12 1.74
CA PHE A 41 -7.03 3.00 2.30
C PHE A 41 -6.05 1.88 2.61
N ALA A 42 -6.38 1.06 3.59
CA ALA A 42 -5.45 0.07 4.09
C ALA A 42 -6.14 -1.25 4.38
N ILE A 43 -5.31 -2.28 4.47
CA ILE A 43 -5.70 -3.60 4.94
C ILE A 43 -4.63 -4.10 5.90
N LYS A 44 -5.07 -4.90 6.87
CA LYS A 44 -4.18 -5.70 7.71
C LYS A 44 -4.14 -7.12 7.16
N ARG A 45 -2.96 -7.64 6.82
CA ARG A 45 -2.79 -9.02 6.32
C ARG A 45 -2.15 -9.86 7.41
N MET A 46 -2.83 -10.93 7.82
CA MET A 46 -2.31 -11.84 8.83
C MET A 46 -1.37 -12.87 8.21
N ILE A 47 -0.38 -13.35 8.96
CA ILE A 47 0.48 -14.44 8.52
C ILE A 47 -0.28 -15.78 8.41
N ARG A 48 0.30 -16.74 7.66
CA ARG A 48 -0.18 -18.13 7.67
C ARG A 48 0.38 -18.86 8.88
N GLU A 49 -0.24 -19.98 9.22
CA GLU A 49 0.34 -20.88 10.22
C GLU A 49 1.70 -21.38 9.70
N ASN A 50 2.72 -21.35 10.56
CA ASN A 50 4.09 -21.76 10.24
C ASN A 50 4.77 -20.99 9.07
N ASP A 51 4.35 -19.75 8.79
CA ASP A 51 4.98 -18.86 7.79
C ASP A 51 5.05 -17.43 8.36
N PHE A 52 6.20 -16.76 8.31
CA PHE A 52 6.33 -15.37 8.78
C PHE A 52 5.79 -14.33 7.78
N ARG A 53 5.44 -14.76 6.56
CA ARG A 53 5.00 -13.85 5.49
C ARG A 53 3.49 -13.64 5.52
N ALA A 54 3.10 -12.36 5.56
CA ALA A 54 1.71 -11.93 5.48
C ALA A 54 1.22 -11.76 4.03
N SER A 55 2.07 -11.26 3.13
CA SER A 55 1.73 -11.09 1.72
C SER A 55 1.33 -12.43 1.07
N GLY A 56 0.18 -12.43 0.38
CA GLY A 56 -0.38 -13.62 -0.26
C GLY A 56 -1.05 -14.61 0.70
N SER A 57 -1.13 -14.35 2.01
CA SER A 57 -1.75 -15.27 2.97
C SER A 57 -3.23 -15.56 2.70
N GLY A 58 -3.93 -14.60 2.11
CA GLY A 58 -5.38 -14.62 1.90
C GLY A 58 -6.19 -14.26 3.16
N LYS A 59 -5.53 -14.03 4.30
CA LYS A 59 -6.17 -13.66 5.57
C LYS A 59 -6.11 -12.15 5.73
N ILE A 60 -7.18 -11.46 5.33
CA ILE A 60 -7.25 -9.99 5.29
C ILE A 60 -8.31 -9.50 6.28
N ILE A 61 -7.95 -8.47 7.04
CA ILE A 61 -8.83 -7.73 7.93
C ILE A 61 -8.97 -6.30 7.37
N TYR A 62 -10.21 -5.83 7.26
CA TYR A 62 -10.57 -4.57 6.59
C TYR A 62 -11.02 -3.45 7.53
N GLY A 63 -11.25 -3.75 8.81
CA GLY A 63 -11.68 -2.77 9.81
C GLY A 63 -10.68 -1.64 9.92
N HIS A 64 -11.15 -0.39 9.89
CA HIS A 64 -10.27 0.78 9.97
C HIS A 64 -9.68 0.96 11.38
N GLU A 65 -10.39 0.44 12.39
CA GLU A 65 -9.97 0.30 13.78
C GLU A 65 -8.76 -0.62 13.95
N GLU A 66 -8.49 -1.50 12.98
CA GLU A 66 -7.34 -2.42 12.97
C GLU A 66 -6.09 -1.80 12.34
N ILE A 67 -6.18 -0.56 11.86
CA ILE A 67 -5.12 0.12 11.13
C ILE A 67 -4.45 1.17 12.02
N ASN A 68 -3.14 1.04 12.19
CA ASN A 68 -2.34 2.04 12.89
C ASN A 68 -2.30 3.35 12.05
N LEU A 69 -2.81 4.45 12.61
CA LEU A 69 -2.87 5.76 11.95
C LEU A 69 -1.49 6.36 11.64
N GLU A 70 -0.45 5.93 12.34
CA GLU A 70 0.93 6.30 12.02
C GLU A 70 1.36 5.73 10.65
N CYS A 71 0.88 4.53 10.27
CA CYS A 71 1.10 4.00 8.92
C CYS A 71 0.44 4.89 7.86
N ILE A 72 -0.78 5.36 8.10
CA ILE A 72 -1.51 6.26 7.18
C ILE A 72 -0.78 7.59 7.03
N SER A 73 -0.41 8.20 8.16
CA SER A 73 0.30 9.48 8.20
C SER A 73 1.66 9.38 7.49
N THR A 74 2.41 8.31 7.78
CA THR A 74 3.71 8.03 7.15
C THR A 74 3.55 7.77 5.65
N ALA A 75 2.52 7.03 5.23
CA ALA A 75 2.26 6.77 3.82
C ALA A 75 1.96 8.05 3.02
N PHE A 76 1.13 8.96 3.56
CA PHE A 76 0.89 10.25 2.92
C PHE A 76 2.16 11.11 2.83
N TYR A 77 2.92 11.18 3.93
CA TYR A 77 4.20 11.90 3.95
C TYR A 77 5.17 11.36 2.89
N LEU A 78 5.35 10.04 2.82
CA LEU A 78 6.25 9.39 1.88
C LEU A 78 5.76 9.52 0.43
N ALA A 79 4.46 9.36 0.17
CA ALA A 79 3.90 9.57 -1.16
C ALA A 79 4.17 10.99 -1.67
N GLY A 80 3.97 12.00 -0.82
CA GLY A 80 4.30 13.40 -1.14
C GLY A 80 5.79 13.62 -1.38
N LYS A 81 6.65 13.07 -0.51
CA LYS A 81 8.11 13.18 -0.63
C LYS A 81 8.67 12.52 -1.89
N LEU A 82 8.10 11.38 -2.29
CA LEU A 82 8.45 10.63 -3.49
C LEU A 82 7.72 11.12 -4.75
N GLN A 83 6.83 12.12 -4.61
CA GLN A 83 6.00 12.66 -5.69
C GLN A 83 5.18 11.59 -6.41
N MET A 84 4.68 10.59 -5.66
CA MET A 84 3.89 9.49 -6.19
C MET A 84 2.40 9.78 -6.08
N GLN A 85 1.68 9.74 -7.20
CA GLN A 85 0.22 9.85 -7.19
C GLN A 85 -0.43 8.56 -6.67
N SER A 86 0.10 7.38 -7.01
CA SER A 86 -0.43 6.10 -6.57
C SER A 86 0.71 5.19 -6.12
N VAL A 87 0.59 4.66 -4.90
CA VAL A 87 1.65 3.86 -4.28
C VAL A 87 1.09 2.99 -3.16
N ALA A 88 1.63 1.79 -3.02
CA ALA A 88 1.41 0.88 -1.90
C ALA A 88 2.64 0.88 -0.98
N PHE A 89 2.41 0.92 0.33
CA PHE A 89 3.43 0.83 1.36
C PHE A 89 3.10 -0.33 2.31
N ASP A 90 4.08 -1.18 2.59
CA ASP A 90 3.93 -2.28 3.54
C ASP A 90 4.67 -1.99 4.82
N PHE A 91 3.94 -2.07 5.93
CA PHE A 91 4.46 -1.85 7.27
C PHE A 91 4.40 -3.13 8.08
N ILE A 92 5.49 -3.44 8.76
CA ILE A 92 5.57 -4.44 9.83
C ILE A 92 5.77 -3.71 11.16
N PHE A 93 5.74 -4.44 12.28
CA PHE A 93 5.77 -3.81 13.61
C PHE A 93 6.88 -4.37 14.47
N THR A 94 7.53 -3.51 15.26
CA THR A 94 8.40 -3.97 16.35
C THR A 94 7.57 -4.53 17.51
N ASN A 95 8.24 -5.12 18.51
CA ASN A 95 7.60 -5.60 19.73
C ASN A 95 6.93 -4.48 20.54
N GLU A 96 7.39 -3.24 20.39
CA GLU A 96 6.80 -2.02 20.94
C GLU A 96 5.68 -1.43 20.06
N ASN A 97 5.22 -2.20 19.07
CA ASN A 97 4.17 -1.84 18.11
C ASN A 97 4.51 -0.61 17.25
N GLN A 98 5.80 -0.34 17.03
CA GLN A 98 6.25 0.76 16.17
C GLN A 98 6.25 0.32 14.69
N PRO A 99 5.66 1.10 13.78
CA PRO A 99 5.61 0.74 12.36
C PRO A 99 6.98 0.90 11.68
N LEU A 100 7.38 -0.12 10.92
CA LEU A 100 8.57 -0.14 10.07
C LEU A 100 8.17 -0.39 8.63
N LEU A 101 8.62 0.45 7.70
CA LEU A 101 8.37 0.28 6.27
C LEU A 101 9.30 -0.78 5.68
N VAL A 102 8.74 -1.79 5.00
CA VAL A 102 9.51 -2.90 4.39
C VAL A 102 9.47 -2.91 2.85
N GLU A 103 8.37 -2.46 2.24
CA GLU A 103 8.17 -2.50 0.78
C GLU A 103 7.42 -1.27 0.29
N ILE A 104 7.77 -0.83 -0.93
CA ILE A 104 7.02 0.15 -1.72
C ILE A 104 6.69 -0.51 -3.07
N SER A 105 5.44 -0.39 -3.53
CA SER A 105 5.04 -0.86 -4.86
C SER A 105 4.22 0.18 -5.61
N TYR A 106 4.50 0.34 -6.91
CA TYR A 106 3.70 1.20 -7.80
C TYR A 106 2.38 0.54 -8.24
N ALA A 107 2.22 -0.76 -8.00
CA ALA A 107 1.06 -1.53 -8.43
C ALA A 107 0.50 -2.40 -7.31
N PHE A 108 -0.81 -2.59 -7.33
CA PHE A 108 -1.54 -3.46 -6.41
C PHE A 108 -2.78 -4.05 -7.12
N VAL A 109 -3.27 -5.18 -6.62
CA VAL A 109 -4.43 -5.87 -7.20
C VAL A 109 -5.71 -5.35 -6.54
N ASN A 110 -6.56 -4.66 -7.30
CA ASN A 110 -7.75 -3.97 -6.80
C ASN A 110 -8.70 -4.86 -5.97
N LYS A 111 -8.85 -6.14 -6.33
CA LYS A 111 -9.79 -7.09 -5.71
C LYS A 111 -9.55 -7.24 -4.21
N GLY A 112 -8.30 -7.07 -3.75
CA GLY A 112 -7.94 -7.12 -2.34
C GLY A 112 -8.42 -5.93 -1.51
N TYR A 113 -9.05 -4.91 -2.12
CA TYR A 113 -9.41 -3.65 -1.46
C TYR A 113 -10.88 -3.26 -1.65
N LEU A 114 -11.64 -3.97 -2.49
CA LEU A 114 -13.07 -3.69 -2.71
C LEU A 114 -13.94 -3.88 -1.44
N GLN A 115 -13.41 -4.55 -0.42
CA GLN A 115 -14.06 -4.75 0.88
C GLN A 115 -13.63 -3.71 1.94
N CYS A 116 -12.72 -2.78 1.61
CA CYS A 116 -12.40 -1.68 2.52
C CYS A 116 -13.69 -0.87 2.83
N PRO A 117 -14.01 -0.61 4.11
CA PRO A 117 -15.24 0.05 4.50
C PRO A 117 -15.22 1.57 4.27
N GLY A 118 -14.08 2.12 3.88
CA GLY A 118 -13.86 3.54 3.71
C GLY A 118 -12.40 3.87 3.42
N TYR A 119 -12.06 5.15 3.49
CA TYR A 119 -10.72 5.67 3.23
C TYR A 119 -10.43 6.89 4.12
N TRP A 120 -9.15 7.17 4.32
CA TRP A 120 -8.65 8.40 4.94
C TRP A 120 -8.34 9.46 3.89
N THR A 121 -8.50 10.72 4.25
CA THR A 121 -7.94 11.86 3.51
C THR A 121 -6.58 12.26 4.07
N SER A 122 -5.85 13.14 3.36
CA SER A 122 -4.48 13.54 3.72
C SER A 122 -4.36 14.30 5.05
N ASP A 123 -5.46 14.80 5.57
CA ASP A 123 -5.65 15.38 6.91
C ASP A 123 -6.07 14.34 7.96
N ILE A 124 -6.04 13.05 7.61
CA ILE A 124 -6.33 11.89 8.47
C ILE A 124 -7.80 11.81 8.88
N GLU A 125 -8.71 12.47 8.16
CA GLU A 125 -10.15 12.30 8.36
C GLU A 125 -10.64 10.99 7.73
N TRP A 126 -11.45 10.23 8.47
CA TRP A 126 -12.02 8.97 8.00
C TRP A 126 -13.35 9.21 7.28
N HIS A 127 -13.48 8.66 6.08
CA HIS A 127 -14.71 8.67 5.29
C HIS A 127 -15.22 7.24 5.12
N GLU A 128 -16.34 6.93 5.76
CA GLU A 128 -17.05 5.66 5.58
C GLU A 128 -17.77 5.63 4.21
N GLY A 129 -17.70 4.48 3.54
CA GLY A 129 -18.42 4.24 2.30
C GLY A 129 -17.62 3.37 1.32
N LYS A 130 -18.35 2.69 0.44
CA LYS A 130 -17.73 1.95 -0.67
C LYS A 130 -17.10 2.93 -1.65
N PHE A 131 -15.94 2.55 -2.17
CA PHE A 131 -15.22 3.31 -3.19
C PHE A 131 -14.57 2.38 -4.21
N SER A 132 -14.14 2.94 -5.34
CA SER A 132 -13.29 2.28 -6.33
C SER A 132 -11.95 3.01 -6.36
N PRO A 133 -10.82 2.32 -6.09
CA PRO A 133 -9.49 2.93 -6.18
C PRO A 133 -9.22 3.63 -7.52
N GLU A 134 -9.73 3.06 -8.62
CA GLU A 134 -9.57 3.59 -9.97
C GLU A 134 -10.28 4.94 -10.15
N TYR A 135 -11.44 5.11 -9.50
CA TYR A 135 -12.18 6.38 -9.56
C TYR A 135 -11.38 7.51 -8.94
N PHE A 136 -10.61 7.23 -7.89
CA PHE A 136 -9.73 8.23 -7.29
C PHE A 136 -8.70 8.78 -8.29
N MET A 137 -8.10 7.90 -9.08
CA MET A 137 -7.14 8.29 -10.12
C MET A 137 -7.80 9.16 -11.20
N ILE A 138 -9.01 8.76 -11.64
CA ILE A 138 -9.78 9.48 -12.65
C ILE A 138 -10.18 10.87 -12.15
N GLU A 139 -10.68 10.98 -10.93
CA GLU A 139 -11.06 12.26 -10.32
C GLU A 139 -9.88 13.22 -10.22
N ASP A 140 -8.71 12.73 -9.80
CA ASP A 140 -7.49 13.55 -9.74
C ASP A 140 -7.06 14.01 -11.13
N PHE A 141 -7.12 13.11 -12.12
CA PHE A 141 -6.81 13.44 -13.50
C PHE A 141 -7.75 14.53 -14.03
N VAL A 142 -9.07 14.40 -13.87
CA VAL A 142 -10.05 15.41 -14.31
C VAL A 142 -9.81 16.74 -13.61
N LYS A 143 -9.57 16.76 -12.29
CA LYS A 143 -9.24 17.98 -11.54
C LYS A 143 -7.96 18.65 -12.06
N SER A 144 -6.96 17.86 -12.47
CA SER A 144 -5.72 18.39 -13.03
C SER A 144 -5.92 19.11 -14.36
N LEU A 145 -6.95 18.74 -15.14
CA LEU A 145 -7.29 19.41 -16.40
C LEU A 145 -7.94 20.77 -16.16
N SER A 146 -8.86 20.86 -15.18
CA SER A 146 -9.53 22.12 -14.83
C SER A 146 -8.58 23.16 -14.24
N ASN A 147 -7.47 22.72 -13.63
CA ASN A 147 -6.46 23.59 -13.03
C ASN A 147 -5.37 24.04 -14.02
N ARG A 148 -5.40 23.59 -15.28
CA ARG A 148 -4.55 24.18 -16.33
C ARG A 148 -5.18 25.49 -16.79
N GLN A 149 -4.74 26.61 -16.20
CA GLN A 149 -4.78 27.88 -16.92
C GLN A 149 -3.99 27.67 -18.22
N VAL A 150 -4.70 27.80 -19.33
CA VAL A 150 -4.12 27.89 -20.67
C VAL A 150 -3.15 29.06 -20.64
N PHE A 151 -1.86 28.77 -20.78
CA PHE A 151 -0.84 29.78 -21.08
C PHE A 151 -1.08 30.36 -22.47
#